data_AF-A0A358J166-F1
#
_entry.id   AF-A0A358J166-F1
#
_cell.length_a   1.000
_cell.length_b   1.000
_cell.length_c   1.000
_cell.angle_alpha   90.00
_cell.angle_beta   90.00
_cell.angle_gamma   90.00
#
_symmetry.space_group_name_H-M   'P 1'
#
loop_
_entity.id
_entity.type
_entity.pdbx_description
1 polymer ?
#
loop_
_entity_poly.entity_id
_entity_poly.type
_entity_poly.pdbx_seq_one_letter_code
_entity_poly.pdbx_strand_id
1 'polypeptide(L)'
;MIATLRSSIADEIAKTKSYDVPGLCTRLGLAPGTGDEAHQSKARYASRRLSEVSPTRLVEIARALLEEGENFDLEEQVGKIDDLSVPEVTEITRGRLMTLFDATPLATQQEEIDLIRKIWPISQMPAAVEPQWGQVATLEDNIFQHTIRNYDWSGKELLENLGLPTCSTARLFRFLALTVAPVMRTPTEQAELAAEINAILVHDGYGLTVVARRSGSAIYEVQPLAPASPADDAISAALVAFNPTDVHPRWEAALESRETNPQRAITLARTLLEDVCKWILTQSGEAFDDGADLPVLYKKLAKTLNLAPDDHTEQLFKQILSGCQSVVTGLGALRNKLGDAHSIGPIRARPLPRHAELAVNLAGAMATFLIATWDARRSPGD
;
A
#
# COMPACT_ATOMS: atom_id res chain seq x y z
N MET A 1 -17.73 -11.05 17.77
CA MET A 1 -16.37 -10.48 17.90
C MET A 1 -15.99 -10.23 19.37
N ILE A 2 -16.64 -9.32 20.10
CA ILE A 2 -16.24 -9.04 21.50
C ILE A 2 -16.55 -10.19 22.47
N ALA A 3 -17.68 -10.88 22.32
CA ALA A 3 -18.01 -12.03 23.17
C ALA A 3 -17.03 -13.20 22.99
N THR A 4 -16.63 -13.47 21.74
CA THR A 4 -15.62 -14.48 21.41
C THR A 4 -14.22 -14.07 21.85
N LEU A 5 -13.87 -12.78 21.73
CA LEU A 5 -12.62 -12.23 22.28
C LEU A 5 -12.52 -12.45 23.79
N ARG A 6 -13.63 -12.24 24.50
CA ARG A 6 -13.69 -12.46 25.94
C ARG A 6 -13.40 -13.91 26.32
N SER A 7 -13.96 -14.89 25.59
CA SER A 7 -13.68 -16.30 25.89
C SER A 7 -12.23 -16.66 25.54
N SER A 8 -11.72 -16.19 24.39
CA SER A 8 -10.33 -16.46 24.00
C SER A 8 -9.30 -15.89 24.98
N ILE A 9 -9.52 -14.68 25.52
CA ILE A 9 -8.69 -14.12 26.60
C ILE A 9 -8.78 -14.98 27.87
N ALA A 10 -9.98 -15.44 28.23
CA ALA A 10 -10.17 -16.28 29.41
C ALA A 10 -9.44 -17.63 29.28
N ASP A 11 -9.52 -18.25 28.10
CA ASP A 11 -8.86 -19.52 27.79
C ASP A 11 -7.34 -19.35 27.79
N GLU A 12 -6.82 -18.24 27.28
CA GLU A 12 -5.39 -17.94 27.31
C GLU A 12 -4.87 -17.75 28.74
N ILE A 13 -5.55 -16.95 29.57
CA ILE A 13 -5.22 -16.81 31.00
C ILE A 13 -5.29 -18.17 31.70
N ALA A 14 -6.22 -19.04 31.29
CA ALA A 14 -6.37 -20.36 31.86
C ALA A 14 -5.23 -21.32 31.52
N LYS A 15 -4.35 -21.02 30.56
CA LYS A 15 -3.14 -21.83 30.30
C LYS A 15 -2.07 -21.64 31.38
N THR A 16 -2.09 -20.51 32.08
CA THR A 16 -1.17 -20.23 33.20
C THR A 16 -1.40 -21.19 34.40
N LYS A 17 -0.37 -21.39 35.23
CA LYS A 17 -0.49 -22.21 36.45
C LYS A 17 -1.44 -21.54 37.44
N SER A 18 -2.27 -22.34 38.13
CA SER A 18 -3.38 -21.83 38.94
C SER A 18 -2.96 -20.85 40.05
N TYR A 19 -1.77 -21.01 40.62
CA TYR A 19 -1.23 -20.10 41.64
C TYR A 19 -0.72 -18.76 41.06
N ASP A 20 -0.41 -18.70 39.77
CA ASP A 20 0.05 -17.48 39.09
C ASP A 20 -1.10 -16.69 38.45
N VAL A 21 -2.27 -17.32 38.24
CA VAL A 21 -3.45 -16.71 37.60
C VAL A 21 -3.90 -15.42 38.30
N PRO A 22 -4.03 -15.34 39.64
CA PRO A 22 -4.40 -14.09 40.30
C PRO A 22 -3.40 -12.96 40.06
N GLY A 23 -2.10 -13.28 40.05
CA GLY A 23 -1.03 -12.32 39.77
C GLY A 23 -1.07 -11.80 38.34
N LEU A 24 -1.26 -12.70 37.36
CA LEU A 24 -1.44 -12.33 35.96
C LEU A 24 -2.67 -11.43 35.77
N CYS A 25 -3.83 -11.81 36.31
CA CYS A 25 -5.03 -10.98 36.22
C CYS A 25 -4.81 -9.58 36.82
N THR A 26 -4.09 -9.48 37.94
CA THR A 26 -3.76 -8.19 38.56
C THR A 26 -2.86 -7.34 37.64
N ARG A 27 -1.83 -7.94 37.01
CA ARG A 27 -0.97 -7.24 36.03
C ARG A 27 -1.75 -6.74 34.82
N LEU A 28 -2.73 -7.52 34.36
CA LEU A 28 -3.63 -7.13 33.27
C LEU A 28 -4.68 -6.09 33.70
N GLY A 29 -4.67 -5.65 34.96
CA GLY A 29 -5.60 -4.65 35.50
C GLY A 29 -7.02 -5.18 35.71
N LEU A 30 -7.19 -6.50 35.85
CA LEU A 30 -8.46 -7.14 36.19
C LEU A 30 -8.69 -7.09 37.70
N ALA A 31 -9.97 -7.19 38.10
CA ALA A 31 -10.35 -7.19 39.51
C ALA A 31 -9.63 -8.32 40.30
N PRO A 32 -9.23 -8.07 41.56
CA PRO A 32 -8.49 -9.05 42.35
C PRO A 32 -9.32 -10.30 42.68
N GLY A 33 -8.66 -11.35 43.15
CA GLY A 33 -9.27 -12.63 43.51
C GLY A 33 -8.41 -13.48 44.42
N THR A 34 -8.97 -14.57 44.92
CA THR A 34 -8.23 -15.51 45.77
C THR A 34 -7.66 -16.66 44.95
N GLY A 35 -6.55 -17.25 45.41
CA GLY A 35 -5.99 -18.46 44.82
C GLY A 35 -6.97 -19.62 44.84
N ASP A 36 -7.81 -19.73 45.89
CA ASP A 36 -8.82 -20.77 46.02
C ASP A 36 -9.87 -20.72 44.89
N GLU A 37 -10.29 -19.53 44.47
CA GLU A 37 -11.20 -19.38 43.31
C GLU A 37 -10.52 -19.85 42.01
N ALA A 38 -9.24 -19.52 41.82
CA ALA A 38 -8.48 -19.90 40.62
C ALA A 38 -8.18 -21.42 40.59
N HIS A 39 -7.99 -22.05 41.75
CA HIS A 39 -7.80 -23.49 41.90
C HIS A 39 -9.06 -24.30 41.54
N GLN A 40 -10.26 -23.76 41.76
CA GLN A 40 -11.52 -24.43 41.38
C GLN A 40 -11.72 -24.45 39.86
N SER A 41 -11.50 -23.32 39.18
CA SER A 41 -11.53 -23.24 37.72
C SER A 41 -10.88 -21.95 37.23
N LYS A 42 -9.72 -22.07 36.57
CA LYS A 42 -8.98 -20.94 35.98
C LYS A 42 -9.80 -20.19 34.94
N ALA A 43 -10.48 -20.92 34.04
CA ALA A 43 -11.31 -20.32 33.00
C ALA A 43 -12.50 -19.55 33.58
N ARG A 44 -13.18 -20.10 34.61
CA ARG A 44 -14.29 -19.43 35.29
C ARG A 44 -13.81 -18.20 36.07
N TYR A 45 -12.65 -18.30 36.72
CA TYR A 45 -11.99 -17.19 37.42
C TYR A 45 -11.72 -16.01 36.48
N ALA A 46 -11.14 -16.29 35.30
CA ALA A 46 -10.85 -15.27 34.29
C ALA A 46 -12.15 -14.71 33.67
N SER A 47 -13.08 -15.57 33.27
CA SER A 47 -14.35 -15.18 32.64
C SER A 47 -15.18 -14.23 33.50
N ARG A 48 -15.27 -14.50 34.82
CA ARG A 48 -15.99 -13.64 35.78
C ARG A 48 -15.38 -12.23 35.87
N ARG A 49 -14.07 -12.09 35.72
CA ARG A 49 -13.40 -10.79 35.78
C ARG A 49 -13.49 -10.04 34.47
N LEU A 50 -13.50 -10.77 33.36
CA LEU A 50 -13.60 -10.19 32.02
C LEU A 50 -15.03 -9.77 31.66
N SER A 51 -16.07 -10.24 32.37
CA SER A 51 -17.46 -9.90 32.08
C SER A 51 -17.78 -8.42 32.26
N GLU A 52 -17.12 -7.76 33.21
CA GLU A 52 -17.33 -6.33 33.54
C GLU A 52 -16.37 -5.40 32.78
N VAL A 53 -15.45 -5.96 31.97
CA VAL A 53 -14.45 -5.19 31.23
C VAL A 53 -15.05 -4.62 29.94
N SER A 54 -14.76 -3.36 29.67
CA SER A 54 -15.19 -2.67 28.45
C SER A 54 -14.53 -3.26 27.19
N PRO A 55 -15.17 -3.17 26.00
CA PRO A 55 -14.59 -3.67 24.76
C PRO A 55 -13.18 -3.13 24.46
N THR A 56 -12.95 -1.83 24.65
CA THR A 56 -11.64 -1.20 24.46
C THR A 56 -10.58 -1.82 25.37
N ARG A 57 -10.91 -2.01 26.65
CA ARG A 57 -9.97 -2.60 27.61
C ARG A 57 -9.72 -4.09 27.35
N LEU A 58 -10.71 -4.83 26.81
CA LEU A 58 -10.50 -6.21 26.39
C LEU A 58 -9.45 -6.31 25.27
N VAL A 59 -9.48 -5.40 24.29
CA VAL A 59 -8.47 -5.35 23.22
C VAL A 59 -7.09 -5.04 23.78
N GLU A 60 -6.97 -4.08 24.71
CA GLU A 60 -5.70 -3.78 25.40
C GLU A 60 -5.14 -4.99 26.15
N ILE A 61 -6.00 -5.74 26.85
CA ILE A 61 -5.61 -6.96 27.56
C ILE A 61 -5.16 -8.04 26.59
N ALA A 62 -5.88 -8.23 25.48
CA ALA A 62 -5.50 -9.18 24.45
C ALA A 62 -4.12 -8.87 23.85
N ARG A 63 -3.85 -7.59 23.55
CA ARG A 63 -2.53 -7.13 23.07
C ARG A 63 -1.43 -7.39 24.10
N ALA A 64 -1.68 -7.09 25.37
CA ALA A 64 -0.71 -7.38 26.44
C ALA A 64 -0.40 -8.87 26.58
N LEU A 65 -1.39 -9.76 26.38
CA LEU A 65 -1.15 -11.21 26.34
C LEU A 65 -0.33 -11.65 25.12
N LEU A 66 -0.57 -11.04 23.95
CA LEU A 66 0.18 -11.32 22.72
C LEU A 66 1.64 -10.84 22.78
N GLU A 67 1.97 -9.89 23.67
CA GLU A 67 3.37 -9.51 23.94
C GLU A 67 4.14 -10.56 24.75
N GLU A 68 3.44 -11.35 25.59
CA GLU A 68 4.04 -12.40 26.43
C GLU A 68 4.09 -13.78 25.74
N GLY A 69 3.33 -14.00 24.66
CA GLY A 69 3.32 -15.25 23.92
C GLY A 69 2.48 -15.24 22.64
N GLU A 70 2.74 -16.23 21.77
CA GLU A 70 2.02 -16.39 20.50
C GLU A 70 0.68 -17.10 20.72
N ASN A 71 -0.42 -16.46 20.30
CA ASN A 71 -1.73 -17.09 20.19
C ASN A 71 -2.41 -16.68 18.88
N PHE A 72 -2.52 -17.63 17.96
CA PHE A 72 -3.07 -17.43 16.62
C PHE A 72 -4.53 -16.95 16.60
N ASP A 73 -5.39 -17.53 17.44
CA ASP A 73 -6.82 -17.19 17.49
C ASP A 73 -7.02 -15.80 18.08
N LEU A 74 -6.24 -15.47 19.12
CA LEU A 74 -6.28 -14.16 19.76
C LEU A 74 -5.71 -13.07 18.83
N GLU A 75 -4.59 -13.34 18.14
CA GLU A 75 -4.01 -12.46 17.11
C GLU A 75 -5.04 -12.19 16.01
N GLU A 76 -5.74 -13.23 15.53
CA GLU A 76 -6.76 -13.08 14.49
C GLU A 76 -7.95 -12.23 14.93
N GLN A 77 -8.44 -12.45 16.14
CA GLN A 77 -9.59 -11.71 16.65
C GLN A 77 -9.25 -10.25 16.91
N VAL A 78 -8.05 -9.95 17.42
CA VAL A 78 -7.56 -8.57 17.57
C VAL A 78 -7.40 -7.93 16.20
N GLY A 79 -6.78 -8.61 15.24
CA GLY A 79 -6.62 -8.13 13.87
C GLY A 79 -7.96 -7.77 13.20
N LYS A 80 -8.98 -8.63 13.34
CA LYS A 80 -10.33 -8.37 12.82
C LYS A 80 -11.04 -7.17 13.46
N ILE A 81 -10.69 -6.83 14.70
CA ILE A 81 -11.20 -5.62 15.36
C ILE A 81 -10.46 -4.40 14.82
N ASP A 82 -9.15 -4.51 14.63
CA ASP A 82 -8.31 -3.43 14.09
C ASP A 82 -8.70 -3.09 12.64
N ASP A 83 -9.10 -4.09 11.86
CA ASP A 83 -9.63 -3.94 10.49
C ASP A 83 -10.80 -2.96 10.41
N LEU A 84 -11.60 -2.81 11.48
CA LEU A 84 -12.73 -1.86 11.51
C LEU A 84 -12.30 -0.39 11.51
N SER A 85 -11.00 -0.11 11.71
CA SER A 85 -10.44 1.24 11.80
C SER A 85 -9.60 1.66 10.61
N VAL A 86 -9.41 0.77 9.62
CA VAL A 86 -8.58 0.99 8.42
C VAL A 86 -9.39 0.77 7.15
N PRO A 87 -8.94 1.26 5.97
CA PRO A 87 -9.55 0.93 4.70
C PRO A 87 -9.62 -0.59 4.50
N GLU A 88 -10.78 -1.11 4.10
CA GLU A 88 -10.98 -2.54 3.92
C GLU A 88 -10.24 -3.06 2.68
N VAL A 89 -9.62 -4.24 2.80
CA VAL A 89 -9.23 -5.03 1.62
C VAL A 89 -10.44 -5.86 1.19
N THR A 90 -11.06 -5.45 0.10
CA THR A 90 -12.35 -5.95 -0.36
C THR A 90 -12.32 -7.42 -0.73
N GLU A 91 -13.48 -8.09 -0.70
CA GLU A 91 -13.63 -9.47 -1.19
C GLU A 91 -13.18 -9.62 -2.65
N ILE A 92 -13.34 -8.57 -3.47
CA ILE A 92 -12.90 -8.56 -4.87
C ILE A 92 -11.37 -8.63 -4.96
N THR A 93 -10.67 -7.79 -4.20
CA THR A 93 -9.20 -7.78 -4.14
C THR A 93 -8.67 -9.09 -3.59
N ARG A 94 -9.29 -9.63 -2.53
CA ARG A 94 -8.95 -10.96 -1.98
C ARG A 94 -9.14 -12.05 -3.02
N GLY A 95 -10.26 -12.05 -3.74
CA GLY A 95 -10.52 -13.01 -4.82
C GLY A 95 -9.49 -12.93 -5.95
N ARG A 96 -9.08 -11.72 -6.35
CA ARG A 96 -8.02 -11.52 -7.36
C ARG A 96 -6.66 -12.02 -6.88
N LEU A 97 -6.30 -11.76 -5.62
CA LEU A 97 -5.07 -12.31 -5.01
C LEU A 97 -5.10 -13.84 -5.00
N MET A 98 -6.24 -14.45 -4.68
CA MET A 98 -6.38 -15.91 -4.74
C MET A 98 -6.18 -16.43 -6.16
N THR A 99 -6.73 -15.77 -7.19
CA THR A 99 -6.49 -16.14 -8.59
C THR A 99 -5.01 -16.02 -8.98
N LEU A 100 -4.33 -14.98 -8.52
CA LEU A 100 -2.89 -14.81 -8.75
C LEU A 100 -2.09 -15.99 -8.18
N PHE A 101 -2.35 -16.37 -6.93
CA PHE A 101 -1.65 -17.46 -6.25
C PHE A 101 -2.16 -18.87 -6.60
N ASP A 102 -3.24 -18.98 -7.36
CA ASP A 102 -3.64 -20.25 -7.96
C ASP A 102 -2.68 -20.66 -9.10
N ALA A 103 -2.16 -19.66 -9.83
CA ALA A 103 -1.22 -19.85 -10.93
C ALA A 103 0.25 -19.61 -10.55
N THR A 104 0.49 -19.06 -9.35
CA THR A 104 1.82 -18.62 -8.91
C THR A 104 2.23 -19.36 -7.63
N PRO A 105 3.37 -20.08 -7.63
CA PRO A 105 3.88 -20.74 -6.43
C PRO A 105 4.03 -19.79 -5.25
N LEU A 106 3.85 -20.26 -4.02
CA LEU A 106 4.02 -19.41 -2.84
C LEU A 106 5.50 -19.08 -2.56
N ALA A 107 6.40 -20.00 -2.91
CA ALA A 107 7.85 -19.87 -2.77
C ALA A 107 8.57 -20.59 -3.92
N THR A 108 9.77 -20.11 -4.29
CA THR A 108 10.60 -20.74 -5.34
C THR A 108 11.97 -21.19 -4.83
N GLN A 109 12.42 -20.68 -3.68
CA GLN A 109 13.71 -20.99 -3.04
C GLN A 109 13.58 -21.87 -1.78
N GLN A 110 12.35 -22.10 -1.31
CA GLN A 110 12.02 -22.89 -0.11
C GLN A 110 10.73 -23.66 -0.36
N GLU A 111 10.45 -24.66 0.48
CA GLU A 111 9.20 -25.40 0.44
C GLU A 111 8.02 -24.49 0.84
N GLU A 112 6.92 -24.53 0.08
CA GLU A 112 5.75 -23.69 0.35
C GLU A 112 5.16 -23.92 1.75
N ILE A 113 5.22 -25.16 2.23
CA ILE A 113 4.75 -25.52 3.57
C ILE A 113 5.51 -24.77 4.67
N ASP A 114 6.79 -24.43 4.46
CA ASP A 114 7.57 -23.66 5.42
C ASP A 114 7.20 -22.18 5.44
N LEU A 115 6.70 -21.65 4.32
CA LEU A 115 6.06 -20.33 4.29
C LEU A 115 4.74 -20.37 5.06
N ILE A 116 3.91 -21.38 4.80
CA ILE A 116 2.59 -21.52 5.43
C ILE A 116 2.70 -21.64 6.95
N ARG A 117 3.63 -22.46 7.46
CA ARG A 117 3.92 -22.61 8.89
C ARG A 117 4.31 -21.31 9.59
N LYS A 118 4.85 -20.33 8.86
CA LYS A 118 5.21 -19.02 9.42
C LYS A 118 4.01 -18.10 9.62
N ILE A 119 2.83 -18.44 9.11
CA ILE A 119 1.63 -17.60 9.18
C ILE A 119 0.51 -18.32 9.93
N TRP A 120 0.36 -19.62 9.68
CA TRP A 120 -0.71 -20.44 10.24
C TRP A 120 -0.14 -21.60 11.07
N PRO A 121 -0.70 -21.89 12.26
CA PRO A 121 -0.33 -23.06 13.06
C PRO A 121 -1.02 -24.30 12.49
N ILE A 122 -0.70 -24.68 11.25
CA ILE A 122 -1.39 -25.74 10.49
C ILE A 122 -1.38 -27.12 11.19
N SER A 123 -0.43 -27.36 12.08
CA SER A 123 -0.36 -28.57 12.93
C SER A 123 -1.37 -28.59 14.08
N GLN A 124 -2.00 -27.46 14.38
CA GLN A 124 -3.01 -27.31 15.42
C GLN A 124 -4.38 -26.97 14.84
N MET A 125 -4.43 -26.62 13.55
CA MET A 125 -5.67 -26.35 12.83
C MET A 125 -6.41 -27.65 12.51
N PRO A 126 -7.76 -27.63 12.53
CA PRO A 126 -8.56 -28.78 12.16
C PRO A 126 -8.29 -29.17 10.70
N ALA A 127 -8.33 -30.47 10.42
CA ALA A 127 -8.30 -30.97 9.05
C ALA A 127 -9.44 -30.34 8.21
N ALA A 128 -9.13 -30.04 6.95
CA ALA A 128 -10.10 -29.58 5.95
C ALA A 128 -11.07 -30.70 5.56
N VAL A 129 -10.59 -31.94 5.54
CA VAL A 129 -11.38 -33.14 5.23
C VAL A 129 -11.51 -33.96 6.49
N GLU A 130 -12.75 -34.30 6.86
CA GLU A 130 -13.00 -35.11 8.06
C GLU A 130 -12.29 -36.47 7.95
N PRO A 131 -11.40 -36.80 8.89
CA PRO A 131 -10.62 -38.01 8.82
C PRO A 131 -11.51 -39.25 8.97
N GLN A 132 -11.29 -40.23 8.10
CA GLN A 132 -12.00 -41.50 8.19
C GLN A 132 -11.55 -42.28 9.42
N TRP A 133 -12.48 -43.03 10.04
CA TRP A 133 -12.20 -43.95 11.14
C TRP A 133 -11.68 -43.31 12.44
N GLY A 134 -11.99 -42.03 12.68
CA GLY A 134 -11.67 -41.36 13.94
C GLY A 134 -10.18 -41.10 14.14
N GLN A 135 -9.38 -41.09 13.07
CA GLN A 135 -8.00 -40.61 13.14
C GLN A 135 -8.01 -39.12 13.46
N VAL A 136 -7.07 -38.65 14.27
CA VAL A 136 -6.86 -37.21 14.43
C VAL A 136 -5.99 -36.78 13.25
N ALA A 137 -6.51 -35.90 12.41
CA ALA A 137 -5.77 -35.28 11.31
C ALA A 137 -5.80 -33.76 11.48
N THR A 138 -4.69 -33.14 11.12
CA THR A 138 -4.50 -31.69 11.15
C THR A 138 -4.63 -31.12 9.75
N LEU A 139 -4.74 -29.79 9.63
CA LEU A 139 -4.67 -29.15 8.31
C LEU A 139 -3.31 -29.43 7.64
N GLU A 140 -2.23 -29.50 8.40
CA GLU A 140 -0.91 -29.86 7.89
C GLU A 140 -0.88 -31.25 7.24
N ASP A 141 -1.53 -32.25 7.84
CA ASP A 141 -1.63 -33.60 7.27
C ASP A 141 -2.39 -33.58 5.94
N ASN A 142 -3.47 -32.79 5.86
CA ASN A 142 -4.24 -32.62 4.63
C ASN A 142 -3.42 -31.89 3.55
N ILE A 143 -2.72 -30.81 3.90
CA ILE A 143 -1.85 -30.10 2.95
C ILE A 143 -0.80 -31.08 2.41
N PHE A 144 -0.12 -31.84 3.26
CA PHE A 144 0.88 -32.80 2.80
C PHE A 144 0.28 -33.88 1.89
N GLN A 145 -0.90 -34.40 2.24
CA GLN A 145 -1.58 -35.42 1.44
C GLN A 145 -2.02 -34.87 0.07
N HIS A 146 -2.59 -33.67 0.02
CA HIS A 146 -3.25 -33.16 -1.17
C HIS A 146 -2.34 -32.33 -2.08
N THR A 147 -1.34 -31.66 -1.53
CA THR A 147 -0.42 -30.80 -2.32
C THR A 147 0.89 -31.47 -2.70
N ILE A 148 1.37 -32.45 -1.91
CA ILE A 148 2.68 -33.10 -2.10
C ILE A 148 2.55 -34.56 -2.56
N ARG A 149 1.59 -35.32 -2.02
CA ARG A 149 1.41 -36.73 -2.41
C ARG A 149 0.50 -36.90 -3.61
N ASN A 150 -0.67 -36.26 -3.58
CA ASN A 150 -1.73 -36.48 -4.58
C ASN A 150 -1.78 -35.40 -5.67
N TYR A 151 -1.36 -34.18 -5.37
CA TYR A 151 -1.46 -33.01 -6.26
C TYR A 151 -2.91 -32.75 -6.74
N ASP A 152 -3.87 -32.91 -5.84
CA ASP A 152 -5.31 -32.79 -6.11
C ASP A 152 -5.96 -31.54 -5.48
N TRP A 153 -5.20 -30.71 -4.78
CA TRP A 153 -5.61 -29.35 -4.41
C TRP A 153 -4.98 -28.31 -5.34
N SER A 154 -5.80 -27.38 -5.84
CA SER A 154 -5.30 -26.16 -6.48
C SER A 154 -4.70 -25.19 -5.46
N GLY A 155 -3.94 -24.20 -5.94
CA GLY A 155 -3.43 -23.13 -5.08
C GLY A 155 -4.58 -22.35 -4.42
N LYS A 156 -5.67 -22.14 -5.16
CA LYS A 156 -6.88 -21.53 -4.62
C LYS A 156 -7.50 -22.34 -3.49
N GLU A 157 -7.69 -23.66 -3.67
CA GLU A 157 -8.27 -24.54 -2.66
C GLU A 157 -7.39 -24.60 -1.39
N LEU A 158 -6.06 -24.63 -1.56
CA LEU A 158 -5.13 -24.52 -0.44
C LEU A 158 -5.36 -23.23 0.37
N LEU A 159 -5.47 -22.08 -0.30
CA LEU A 159 -5.67 -20.78 0.36
C LEU A 159 -7.06 -20.65 1.02
N GLU A 160 -8.10 -21.27 0.43
CA GLU A 160 -9.44 -21.36 1.03
C GLU A 160 -9.39 -22.12 2.36
N ASN A 161 -8.72 -23.28 2.38
CA ASN A 161 -8.57 -24.11 3.57
C ASN A 161 -7.70 -23.45 4.66
N LEU A 162 -6.77 -22.58 4.28
CA LEU A 162 -6.02 -21.72 5.22
C LEU A 162 -6.85 -20.56 5.79
N GLY A 163 -8.04 -20.30 5.23
CA GLY A 163 -8.92 -19.21 5.64
C GLY A 163 -8.49 -17.83 5.14
N LEU A 164 -7.63 -17.75 4.12
CA LEU A 164 -7.19 -16.48 3.52
C LEU A 164 -8.35 -15.54 3.10
N PRO A 165 -9.49 -16.02 2.55
CA PRO A 165 -10.58 -15.13 2.14
C PRO A 165 -11.18 -14.32 3.29
N THR A 166 -11.11 -14.83 4.52
CA THR A 166 -11.78 -14.24 5.69
C THR A 166 -10.82 -13.84 6.81
N CYS A 167 -9.51 -13.95 6.58
CA CYS A 167 -8.51 -13.60 7.59
C CYS A 167 -8.43 -12.09 7.79
N SER A 168 -7.93 -11.68 8.96
CA SER A 168 -7.63 -10.27 9.24
C SER A 168 -6.70 -9.65 8.19
N THR A 169 -6.79 -8.34 7.97
CA THR A 169 -5.93 -7.62 7.03
C THR A 169 -4.45 -7.76 7.41
N ALA A 170 -4.15 -7.72 8.72
CA ALA A 170 -2.80 -7.95 9.23
C ALA A 170 -2.24 -9.32 8.79
N ARG A 171 -3.06 -10.38 8.83
CA ARG A 171 -2.66 -11.72 8.40
C ARG A 171 -2.48 -11.81 6.89
N LEU A 172 -3.39 -11.21 6.13
CA LEU A 172 -3.25 -11.11 4.68
C LEU A 172 -1.94 -10.39 4.30
N PHE A 173 -1.64 -9.27 4.95
CA PHE A 173 -0.42 -8.49 4.69
C PHE A 173 0.84 -9.27 5.04
N ARG A 174 0.84 -10.01 6.16
CA ARG A 174 1.93 -10.92 6.52
C ARG A 174 2.12 -12.01 5.46
N PHE A 175 1.04 -12.57 4.93
CA PHE A 175 1.09 -13.55 3.85
C PHE A 175 1.74 -12.96 2.59
N LEU A 176 1.25 -11.81 2.11
CA LEU A 176 1.78 -11.15 0.91
C LEU A 176 3.25 -10.74 1.07
N ALA A 177 3.64 -10.25 2.24
CA ALA A 177 5.04 -9.89 2.52
C ALA A 177 5.95 -11.13 2.52
N LEU A 178 5.46 -12.28 3.00
CA LEU A 178 6.24 -13.52 3.04
C LEU A 178 6.40 -14.18 1.67
N THR A 179 5.42 -14.08 0.76
CA THR A 179 5.55 -14.64 -0.60
C THR A 179 6.62 -13.95 -1.43
N VAL A 180 6.95 -12.68 -1.10
CA VAL A 180 8.07 -11.93 -1.68
C VAL A 180 9.28 -11.81 -0.74
N ALA A 181 9.35 -12.60 0.33
CA ALA A 181 10.48 -12.52 1.24
C ALA A 181 11.78 -12.98 0.55
N PRO A 182 12.93 -12.39 0.89
CA PRO A 182 14.18 -12.66 0.18
C PRO A 182 14.75 -14.07 0.38
N VAL A 183 14.24 -14.80 1.36
CA VAL A 183 14.53 -16.23 1.55
C VAL A 183 13.63 -17.13 0.71
N MET A 184 12.48 -16.62 0.24
CA MET A 184 11.50 -17.39 -0.53
C MET A 184 11.71 -17.25 -2.03
N ARG A 185 12.28 -16.13 -2.48
CA ARG A 185 12.41 -15.77 -3.90
C ARG A 185 13.69 -14.99 -4.19
N THR A 186 14.19 -15.14 -5.42
CA THR A 186 15.30 -14.32 -5.94
C THR A 186 14.91 -12.84 -6.06
N PRO A 187 15.86 -11.90 -6.10
CA PRO A 187 15.54 -10.48 -6.21
C PRO A 187 14.69 -10.09 -7.43
N THR A 188 14.88 -10.79 -8.56
CA THR A 188 14.09 -10.57 -9.78
C THR A 188 12.64 -11.01 -9.57
N GLU A 189 12.43 -12.23 -9.09
CA GLU A 189 11.08 -12.76 -8.80
C GLU A 189 10.34 -11.95 -7.73
N GLN A 190 11.06 -11.38 -6.75
CA GLN A 190 10.46 -10.47 -5.76
C GLN A 190 9.88 -9.23 -6.43
N ALA A 191 10.64 -8.60 -7.34
CA ALA A 191 10.19 -7.39 -8.02
C ALA A 191 9.01 -7.67 -8.96
N GLU A 192 9.05 -8.78 -9.69
CA GLU A 192 7.98 -9.23 -10.58
C GLU A 192 6.68 -9.51 -9.81
N LEU A 193 6.74 -10.37 -8.79
CA LEU A 193 5.55 -10.70 -7.99
C LEU A 193 5.03 -9.50 -7.20
N ALA A 194 5.90 -8.63 -6.68
CA ALA A 194 5.46 -7.41 -6.01
C ALA A 194 4.71 -6.47 -6.96
N ALA A 195 5.13 -6.37 -8.23
CA ALA A 195 4.41 -5.59 -9.24
C ALA A 195 3.01 -6.16 -9.53
N GLU A 196 2.89 -7.48 -9.67
CA GLU A 196 1.59 -8.16 -9.87
C GLU A 196 0.65 -7.99 -8.66
N ILE A 197 1.17 -8.15 -7.44
CA ILE A 197 0.40 -7.90 -6.21
C ILE A 197 -0.05 -6.43 -6.15
N ASN A 198 0.83 -5.48 -6.50
CA ASN A 198 0.52 -4.06 -6.48
C ASN A 198 -0.55 -3.65 -7.50
N ALA A 199 -0.57 -4.28 -8.68
CA ALA A 199 -1.63 -4.08 -9.66
C ALA A 199 -3.02 -4.47 -9.12
N ILE A 200 -3.07 -5.34 -8.11
CA ILE A 200 -4.32 -5.75 -7.44
C ILE A 200 -4.61 -4.84 -6.24
N LEU A 201 -3.65 -4.64 -5.34
CA LEU A 201 -3.82 -3.90 -4.08
C LEU A 201 -4.11 -2.40 -4.26
N VAL A 202 -3.62 -1.80 -5.34
CA VAL A 202 -3.75 -0.36 -5.59
C VAL A 202 -5.21 0.10 -5.58
N HIS A 203 -6.14 -0.77 -5.99
CA HIS A 203 -7.57 -0.48 -6.03
C HIS A 203 -8.21 -0.32 -4.65
N ASP A 204 -7.61 -0.91 -3.61
CA ASP A 204 -8.04 -0.75 -2.22
C ASP A 204 -7.13 0.21 -1.45
N GLY A 205 -6.27 0.96 -2.15
CA GLY A 205 -5.39 1.95 -1.56
C GLY A 205 -4.21 1.36 -0.79
N TYR A 206 -3.76 0.16 -1.16
CA TYR A 206 -2.60 -0.50 -0.55
C TYR A 206 -1.52 -0.81 -1.58
N GLY A 207 -0.28 -0.94 -1.10
CA GLY A 207 0.86 -1.31 -1.92
C GLY A 207 1.94 -2.02 -1.11
N LEU A 208 2.50 -3.05 -1.71
CA LEU A 208 3.67 -3.79 -1.26
C LEU A 208 4.93 -2.97 -1.60
N THR A 209 5.56 -2.38 -0.59
CA THR A 209 6.66 -1.42 -0.74
C THR A 209 7.92 -1.90 -0.04
N VAL A 210 9.09 -1.50 -0.55
CA VAL A 210 10.38 -1.84 0.07
C VAL A 210 10.60 -0.97 1.30
N VAL A 211 10.46 -1.53 2.49
CA VAL A 211 10.65 -0.82 3.78
C VAL A 211 12.10 -0.87 4.27
N ALA A 212 12.84 -1.89 3.86
CA ALA A 212 14.24 -2.06 4.26
C ALA A 212 15.01 -2.88 3.22
N ARG A 213 16.34 -2.90 3.37
CA ARG A 213 17.20 -3.87 2.71
C ARG A 213 18.05 -4.60 3.74
N ARG A 214 18.13 -5.92 3.66
CA ARG A 214 19.05 -6.73 4.47
C ARG A 214 19.91 -7.58 3.56
N SER A 215 21.22 -7.52 3.77
CA SER A 215 22.21 -8.25 2.97
C SER A 215 22.07 -8.00 1.46
N GLY A 216 21.68 -6.77 1.07
CA GLY A 216 21.44 -6.38 -0.33
C GLY A 216 20.04 -6.70 -0.87
N SER A 217 19.30 -7.60 -0.20
CA SER A 217 17.96 -8.02 -0.60
C SER A 217 16.88 -7.08 -0.05
N ALA A 218 15.82 -6.86 -0.84
CA ALA A 218 14.68 -6.04 -0.44
C ALA A 218 13.84 -6.77 0.62
N ILE A 219 13.26 -5.99 1.54
CA ILE A 219 12.23 -6.44 2.46
C ILE A 219 10.99 -5.62 2.15
N TYR A 220 9.93 -6.32 1.79
CA TYR A 220 8.66 -5.72 1.44
C TYR A 220 7.67 -5.80 2.60
N GLU A 221 6.85 -4.77 2.75
CA GLU A 221 5.66 -4.78 3.59
C GLU A 221 4.52 -4.08 2.86
N VAL A 222 3.28 -4.50 3.15
CA VAL A 222 2.10 -3.80 2.64
C VAL A 222 1.90 -2.53 3.46
N GLN A 223 1.78 -1.40 2.77
CA GLN A 223 1.56 -0.08 3.34
C GLN A 223 0.34 0.56 2.68
N PRO A 224 -0.43 1.40 3.37
CA PRO A 224 -1.42 2.24 2.72
C PRO A 224 -0.71 3.16 1.72
N LEU A 225 -1.21 3.19 0.50
CA LEU A 225 -0.79 4.17 -0.50
C LEU A 225 -1.42 5.51 -0.16
N ALA A 226 -0.70 6.58 -0.44
CA ALA A 226 -1.30 7.90 -0.46
C ALA A 226 -2.47 7.87 -1.46
N PRO A 227 -3.64 8.44 -1.10
CA PRO A 227 -4.78 8.44 -2.01
C PRO A 227 -4.36 9.09 -3.33
N ALA A 228 -4.42 8.32 -4.42
CA ALA A 228 -4.32 8.87 -5.75
C ALA A 228 -5.46 9.87 -5.92
N SER A 229 -5.15 11.08 -6.38
CA SER A 229 -6.19 12.03 -6.76
C SER A 229 -6.92 11.44 -7.98
N PRO A 230 -8.25 11.52 -8.11
CA PRO A 230 -8.95 11.11 -9.34
C PRO A 230 -8.42 11.80 -10.60
N ALA A 231 -7.78 12.96 -10.45
CA ALA A 231 -7.08 13.64 -11.53
C ALA A 231 -5.82 12.87 -11.99
N ASP A 232 -5.17 12.12 -11.10
CA ASP A 232 -3.91 11.43 -11.38
C ASP A 232 -4.11 10.37 -12.49
N ASP A 233 -5.21 9.60 -12.45
CA ASP A 233 -5.54 8.59 -13.46
C ASP A 233 -5.86 9.21 -14.83
N ALA A 234 -6.67 10.28 -14.84
CA ALA A 234 -7.02 10.98 -16.07
C ALA A 234 -5.80 11.64 -16.73
N ILE A 235 -4.91 12.24 -15.92
CA ILE A 235 -3.64 12.80 -16.38
C ILE A 235 -2.74 11.67 -16.89
N SER A 236 -2.62 10.56 -16.15
CA SER A 236 -1.80 9.41 -16.54
C SER A 236 -2.22 8.88 -17.91
N ALA A 237 -3.52 8.64 -18.13
CA ALA A 237 -4.05 8.19 -19.42
C ALA A 237 -3.70 9.14 -20.58
N ALA A 238 -3.83 10.46 -20.37
CA ALA A 238 -3.49 11.46 -21.39
C ALA A 238 -1.97 11.46 -21.70
N LEU A 239 -1.11 11.32 -20.69
CA LEU A 239 0.33 11.29 -20.87
C LEU A 239 0.84 9.99 -21.51
N VAL A 240 0.23 8.84 -21.19
CA VAL A 240 0.48 7.57 -21.88
C VAL A 240 0.17 7.69 -23.36
N ALA A 241 -0.99 8.25 -23.70
CA ALA A 241 -1.41 8.43 -25.10
C ALA A 241 -0.48 9.37 -25.87
N PHE A 242 0.05 10.40 -25.21
CA PHE A 242 0.96 11.37 -25.81
C PHE A 242 2.37 10.82 -26.04
N ASN A 243 2.99 10.29 -24.98
CA ASN A 243 4.34 9.73 -25.04
C ASN A 243 4.58 8.76 -23.85
N PRO A 244 4.51 7.44 -24.09
CA PRO A 244 4.66 6.43 -23.04
C PRO A 244 6.12 6.17 -22.66
N THR A 245 7.11 6.63 -23.43
CA THR A 245 8.53 6.28 -23.24
C THR A 245 9.27 7.24 -22.33
N ASP A 246 8.95 8.53 -22.41
CA ASP A 246 9.72 9.59 -21.76
C ASP A 246 8.84 10.45 -20.85
N VAL A 247 7.66 10.87 -21.30
CA VAL A 247 6.80 11.83 -20.57
C VAL A 247 6.02 11.13 -19.47
N HIS A 248 5.35 10.01 -19.78
CA HIS A 248 4.56 9.28 -18.79
C HIS A 248 5.40 8.70 -17.63
N PRO A 249 6.57 8.07 -17.85
CA PRO A 249 7.42 7.61 -16.74
C PRO A 249 7.89 8.76 -15.82
N ARG A 250 8.00 9.99 -16.36
CA ARG A 250 8.34 11.18 -15.56
C ARG A 250 7.20 11.62 -14.67
N TRP A 251 5.97 11.50 -15.14
CA TRP A 251 4.76 11.71 -14.35
C TRP A 251 4.64 10.69 -13.21
N GLU A 252 4.82 9.41 -13.50
CA GLU A 252 4.79 8.35 -12.48
C GLU A 252 5.84 8.59 -11.40
N ALA A 253 7.09 8.86 -11.79
CA ALA A 253 8.15 9.17 -10.85
C ALA A 253 7.84 10.41 -9.97
N ALA A 254 7.09 11.38 -10.50
CA ALA A 254 6.66 12.57 -9.75
C ALA A 254 5.60 12.22 -8.70
N LEU A 255 4.62 11.37 -9.06
CA LEU A 255 3.59 10.86 -8.16
C LEU A 255 4.21 10.04 -7.01
N GLU A 256 5.10 9.10 -7.31
CA GLU A 256 5.79 8.27 -6.31
C GLU A 256 6.61 9.10 -5.31
N SER A 257 7.14 10.23 -5.77
CA SER A 257 7.99 11.10 -4.95
C SER A 257 7.19 12.09 -4.09
N ARG A 258 5.88 12.27 -4.32
CA ARG A 258 5.08 13.39 -3.78
C ARG A 258 5.16 13.48 -2.24
N GLU A 259 5.00 12.33 -1.58
CA GLU A 259 4.99 12.26 -0.11
C GLU A 259 6.37 11.97 0.48
N THR A 260 7.13 11.09 -0.15
CA THR A 260 8.40 10.57 0.39
C THR A 260 9.58 11.49 0.09
N ASN A 261 9.53 12.23 -1.02
CA ASN A 261 10.58 13.16 -1.44
C ASN A 261 9.99 14.40 -2.17
N PRO A 262 9.40 15.34 -1.41
CA PRO A 262 8.72 16.51 -1.99
C PRO A 262 9.60 17.35 -2.92
N GLN A 263 10.90 17.43 -2.65
CA GLN A 263 11.86 18.18 -3.47
C GLN A 263 12.09 17.51 -4.84
N ARG A 264 12.20 16.18 -4.86
CA ARG A 264 12.28 15.41 -6.10
C ARG A 264 10.99 15.54 -6.90
N ALA A 265 9.82 15.41 -6.27
CA ALA A 265 8.52 15.56 -6.93
C ALA A 265 8.37 16.92 -7.61
N ILE A 266 8.73 18.02 -6.93
CA ILE A 266 8.73 19.37 -7.51
C ILE A 266 9.64 19.48 -8.74
N THR A 267 10.83 18.88 -8.66
CA THR A 267 11.79 18.89 -9.77
C THR A 267 11.23 18.15 -10.97
N LEU A 268 10.66 16.95 -10.75
CA LEU A 268 10.04 16.14 -11.79
C LEU A 268 8.81 16.82 -12.41
N ALA A 269 7.98 17.50 -11.61
CA ALA A 269 6.84 18.27 -12.10
C ALA A 269 7.26 19.39 -13.07
N ARG A 270 8.34 20.11 -12.75
CA ARG A 270 8.91 21.11 -13.67
C ARG A 270 9.43 20.45 -14.95
N THR A 271 10.23 19.40 -14.81
CA THR A 271 10.84 18.72 -15.96
C THR A 271 9.78 18.12 -16.88
N LEU A 272 8.69 17.58 -16.33
CA LEU A 272 7.52 17.13 -17.09
C LEU A 272 6.99 18.22 -18.04
N LEU A 273 6.79 19.44 -17.54
CA LEU A 273 6.35 20.56 -18.39
C LEU A 273 7.41 20.97 -19.43
N GLU A 274 8.70 20.93 -19.07
CA GLU A 274 9.78 21.21 -20.02
C GLU A 274 9.75 20.19 -21.17
N ASP A 275 9.59 18.91 -20.87
CA ASP A 275 9.56 17.85 -21.88
C ASP A 275 8.33 17.94 -22.77
N VAL A 276 7.14 18.17 -22.19
CA VAL A 276 5.93 18.37 -22.98
C VAL A 276 6.09 19.58 -23.91
N CYS A 277 6.67 20.69 -23.43
CA CYS A 277 6.92 21.84 -24.28
C CYS A 277 7.89 21.52 -25.41
N LYS A 278 9.01 20.87 -25.12
CA LYS A 278 10.02 20.47 -26.11
C LYS A 278 9.48 19.48 -27.13
N TRP A 279 8.68 18.52 -26.70
CA TRP A 279 8.03 17.55 -27.59
C TRP A 279 7.07 18.23 -28.55
N ILE A 280 6.17 19.08 -28.05
CA ILE A 280 5.20 19.76 -28.92
C ILE A 280 5.91 20.73 -29.87
N LEU A 281 6.88 21.52 -29.40
CA LEU A 281 7.65 22.44 -30.26
C LEU A 281 8.41 21.69 -31.37
N THR A 282 9.04 20.57 -31.04
CA THR A 282 9.69 19.70 -32.02
C THR A 282 8.68 19.19 -33.06
N GLN A 283 7.53 18.69 -32.61
CA GLN A 283 6.49 18.17 -33.50
C GLN A 283 5.82 19.27 -34.35
N SER A 284 5.80 20.52 -33.88
CA SER A 284 5.33 21.68 -34.65
C SER A 284 6.38 22.26 -35.60
N GLY A 285 7.59 21.68 -35.66
CA GLY A 285 8.69 22.18 -36.50
C GLY A 285 9.32 23.49 -36.01
N GLU A 286 9.09 23.86 -34.76
CA GLU A 286 9.59 25.10 -34.16
C GLU A 286 10.93 24.85 -33.46
N ALA A 287 11.98 25.54 -33.90
CA ALA A 287 13.30 25.43 -33.26
C ALA A 287 13.29 26.08 -31.87
N PHE A 288 13.96 25.50 -30.88
CA PHE A 288 14.18 26.13 -29.57
C PHE A 288 15.63 25.96 -29.15
N ASP A 289 16.08 26.76 -28.18
CA ASP A 289 17.39 26.59 -27.56
C ASP A 289 17.31 25.46 -26.52
N ASP A 290 18.20 24.48 -26.60
CA ASP A 290 18.26 23.35 -25.65
C ASP A 290 18.50 23.82 -24.21
N GLY A 291 19.17 24.96 -24.03
CA GLY A 291 19.40 25.61 -22.75
C GLY A 291 18.26 26.49 -22.25
N ALA A 292 17.18 26.65 -23.02
CA ALA A 292 16.05 27.48 -22.63
C ALA A 292 15.36 26.94 -21.37
N ASP A 293 15.00 27.85 -20.47
CA ASP A 293 14.23 27.51 -19.28
C ASP A 293 12.73 27.33 -19.59
N LEU A 294 12.02 26.73 -18.64
CA LEU A 294 10.59 26.45 -18.78
C LEU A 294 9.75 27.69 -19.18
N PRO A 295 9.91 28.88 -18.54
CA PRO A 295 9.19 30.09 -18.97
C PRO A 295 9.41 30.46 -20.44
N VAL A 296 10.65 30.36 -20.94
CA VAL A 296 10.98 30.67 -22.34
C VAL A 296 10.34 29.65 -23.29
N LEU A 297 10.47 28.35 -22.97
CA LEU A 297 9.87 27.26 -23.75
C LEU A 297 8.35 27.42 -23.83
N TYR A 298 7.69 27.66 -22.70
CA TYR A 298 6.25 27.83 -22.65
C TYR A 298 5.77 29.06 -23.41
N LYS A 299 6.47 30.21 -23.29
CA LYS A 299 6.09 31.42 -24.05
C LYS A 299 6.16 31.18 -25.55
N LYS A 300 7.16 30.41 -26.02
CA LYS A 300 7.25 30.05 -27.43
C LYS A 300 6.11 29.12 -27.83
N LEU A 301 5.88 28.06 -27.06
CA LEU A 301 4.79 27.12 -27.30
C LEU A 301 3.42 27.80 -27.29
N ALA A 302 3.17 28.71 -26.35
CA ALA A 302 1.91 29.43 -26.24
C ALA A 302 1.62 30.24 -27.50
N LYS A 303 2.63 30.81 -28.17
CA LYS A 303 2.44 31.46 -29.48
C LYS A 303 2.10 30.46 -30.57
N THR A 304 2.84 29.35 -30.66
CA THR A 304 2.57 28.27 -31.62
C THR A 304 1.16 27.71 -31.46
N LEU A 305 0.71 27.57 -30.21
CA LEU A 305 -0.62 27.11 -29.85
C LEU A 305 -1.65 28.25 -29.73
N ASN A 306 -1.39 29.48 -30.21
CA ASN A 306 -2.31 30.62 -30.12
C ASN A 306 -3.02 30.73 -28.74
N LEU A 307 -2.24 30.51 -27.70
CA LEU A 307 -2.57 30.61 -26.27
C LEU A 307 -1.94 31.87 -25.64
N ALA A 308 -1.23 32.70 -26.42
CA ALA A 308 -0.65 33.91 -25.88
C ALA A 308 -1.77 34.92 -25.57
N PRO A 309 -1.85 35.49 -24.34
CA PRO A 309 -2.94 36.38 -23.96
C PRO A 309 -3.14 37.58 -24.90
N ASP A 310 -2.05 38.09 -25.47
CA ASP A 310 -2.07 39.24 -26.38
C ASP A 310 -2.79 38.96 -27.71
N ASP A 311 -2.91 37.68 -28.10
CA ASP A 311 -3.54 37.26 -29.35
C ASP A 311 -5.08 37.12 -29.24
N HIS A 312 -5.64 37.30 -28.04
CA HIS A 312 -7.08 37.20 -27.79
C HIS A 312 -7.68 38.59 -27.53
N THR A 313 -8.98 38.79 -27.80
CA THR A 313 -9.68 40.06 -27.52
C THR A 313 -10.50 39.99 -26.23
N GLU A 314 -11.04 38.81 -25.93
CA GLU A 314 -11.88 38.55 -24.77
C GLU A 314 -11.10 38.60 -23.45
N GLN A 315 -11.50 39.52 -22.57
CA GLN A 315 -10.81 39.79 -21.31
C GLN A 315 -10.73 38.56 -20.39
N LEU A 316 -11.76 37.71 -20.38
CA LEU A 316 -11.80 36.50 -19.55
C LEU A 316 -10.74 35.49 -20.00
N PHE A 317 -10.62 35.24 -21.31
CA PHE A 317 -9.60 34.35 -21.86
C PHE A 317 -8.19 34.87 -21.59
N LYS A 318 -7.96 36.19 -21.72
CA LYS A 318 -6.67 36.80 -21.35
C LYS A 318 -6.28 36.50 -19.91
N GLN A 319 -7.22 36.64 -18.99
CA GLN A 319 -6.98 36.44 -17.56
C GLN A 319 -6.62 34.99 -17.25
N ILE A 320 -7.34 34.02 -17.84
CA ILE A 320 -7.06 32.59 -17.66
C ILE A 320 -5.67 32.23 -18.21
N LEU A 321 -5.37 32.64 -19.45
CA LEU A 321 -4.09 32.35 -20.10
C LEU A 321 -2.91 33.02 -19.38
N SER A 322 -3.11 34.23 -18.84
CA SER A 322 -2.12 34.90 -17.98
C SER A 322 -1.90 34.13 -16.67
N GLY A 323 -2.96 33.53 -16.12
CA GLY A 323 -2.89 32.63 -14.98
C GLY A 323 -2.05 31.39 -15.26
N CYS A 324 -2.27 30.73 -16.40
CA CYS A 324 -1.45 29.60 -16.87
C CYS A 324 0.04 29.98 -16.98
N GLN A 325 0.33 31.14 -17.57
CA GLN A 325 1.71 31.63 -17.68
C GLN A 325 2.34 31.90 -16.31
N SER A 326 1.56 32.40 -15.35
CA SER A 326 2.00 32.62 -13.97
C SER A 326 2.31 31.31 -13.25
N VAL A 327 1.49 30.27 -13.44
CA VAL A 327 1.72 28.92 -12.89
C VAL A 327 3.04 28.35 -13.41
N VAL A 328 3.25 28.38 -14.73
CA VAL A 328 4.47 27.86 -15.36
C VAL A 328 5.71 28.62 -14.88
N THR A 329 5.62 29.94 -14.78
CA THR A 329 6.70 30.78 -14.24
C THR A 329 7.01 30.45 -12.78
N GLY A 330 5.96 30.26 -11.97
CA GLY A 330 6.08 29.85 -10.57
C GLY A 330 6.76 28.51 -10.41
N LEU A 331 6.37 27.50 -11.19
CA LEU A 331 6.99 26.17 -11.20
C LEU A 331 8.45 26.21 -11.64
N GLY A 332 8.77 27.00 -12.67
CA GLY A 332 10.16 27.22 -13.12
C GLY A 332 11.06 27.80 -12.02
N ALA A 333 10.53 28.76 -11.25
CA ALA A 333 11.24 29.44 -10.16
C ALA A 333 11.36 28.60 -8.87
N LEU A 334 10.44 27.67 -8.62
CA LEU A 334 10.37 26.88 -7.38
C LEU A 334 11.66 26.08 -7.13
N ARG A 335 12.24 25.49 -8.19
CA ARG A 335 13.53 24.79 -8.11
C ARG A 335 14.67 25.73 -7.70
N ASN A 336 14.74 26.94 -8.26
CA ASN A 336 15.88 27.83 -8.02
C ASN A 336 15.93 28.33 -6.57
N LYS A 337 14.77 28.52 -5.94
CA LYS A 337 14.67 28.94 -4.53
C LYS A 337 14.84 27.80 -3.53
N LEU A 338 14.54 26.56 -3.92
CA LEU A 338 14.64 25.38 -3.06
C LEU A 338 15.89 24.52 -3.34
N GLY A 339 16.60 24.79 -4.43
CA GLY A 339 17.47 23.83 -5.11
C GLY A 339 18.99 23.98 -4.95
N ASP A 340 19.61 25.18 -5.00
CA ASP A 340 21.02 25.38 -4.56
C ASP A 340 21.70 26.72 -4.92
N ALA A 341 21.17 27.60 -5.77
CA ALA A 341 22.12 28.43 -6.52
C ALA A 341 22.85 29.58 -5.78
N HIS A 342 22.33 30.26 -4.74
CA HIS A 342 23.06 31.33 -4.03
C HIS A 342 22.73 31.36 -2.52
N SER A 343 23.75 31.27 -1.65
CA SER A 343 23.63 31.18 -0.19
C SER A 343 22.98 32.41 0.47
N ILE A 344 22.33 32.24 1.64
CA ILE A 344 22.41 33.07 2.89
C ILE A 344 21.40 32.51 3.94
N GLY A 345 21.88 31.84 5.01
CA GLY A 345 21.15 31.74 6.30
C GLY A 345 20.73 30.33 6.82
N PRO A 346 20.59 30.15 8.15
CA PRO A 346 20.36 28.86 8.82
C PRO A 346 18.91 28.33 8.77
N ILE A 347 17.96 29.05 8.14
CA ILE A 347 16.55 28.66 8.07
C ILE A 347 16.21 28.30 6.63
N ARG A 348 16.37 27.03 6.26
CA ARG A 348 15.89 26.49 4.97
C ARG A 348 14.41 26.16 5.08
N ALA A 349 13.55 26.82 4.31
CA ALA A 349 12.18 26.34 4.10
C ALA A 349 12.23 25.08 3.21
N ARG A 350 12.04 23.90 3.81
CA ARG A 350 11.97 22.64 3.05
C ARG A 350 10.57 22.49 2.44
N PRO A 351 10.44 22.07 1.18
CA PRO A 351 9.14 21.71 0.63
C PRO A 351 8.54 20.57 1.45
N LEU A 352 7.23 20.66 1.69
CA LEU A 352 6.44 19.68 2.43
C LEU A 352 5.57 18.93 1.41
N PRO A 353 5.05 17.73 1.77
CA PRO A 353 4.22 16.92 0.88
C PRO A 353 3.13 17.70 0.14
N ARG A 354 2.33 18.50 0.86
CA ARG A 354 1.32 19.41 0.27
C ARG A 354 1.84 20.39 -0.80
N HIS A 355 3.10 20.82 -0.72
CA HIS A 355 3.70 21.71 -1.72
C HIS A 355 4.09 20.95 -2.99
N ALA A 356 4.59 19.71 -2.82
CA ALA A 356 4.83 18.82 -3.94
C ALA A 356 3.52 18.39 -4.61
N GLU A 357 2.50 18.10 -3.81
CA GLU A 357 1.16 17.76 -4.30
C GLU A 357 0.60 18.86 -5.21
N LEU A 358 0.60 20.10 -4.74
CA LEU A 358 0.18 21.24 -5.56
C LEU A 358 1.01 21.37 -6.85
N ALA A 359 2.33 21.24 -6.75
CA ALA A 359 3.22 21.42 -7.91
C ALA A 359 3.00 20.33 -8.97
N VAL A 360 2.87 19.07 -8.55
CA VAL A 360 2.62 17.91 -9.42
C VAL A 360 1.25 18.06 -10.09
N ASN A 361 0.20 18.40 -9.33
CA ASN A 361 -1.15 18.55 -9.87
C ASN A 361 -1.24 19.71 -10.87
N LEU A 362 -0.61 20.86 -10.58
CA LEU A 362 -0.54 21.99 -11.52
C LEU A 362 0.22 21.62 -12.80
N ALA A 363 1.34 20.90 -12.68
CA ALA A 363 2.11 20.46 -13.83
C ALA A 363 1.33 19.47 -14.69
N GLY A 364 0.70 18.47 -14.08
CA GLY A 364 -0.12 17.48 -14.79
C GLY A 364 -1.30 18.12 -15.52
N ALA A 365 -2.07 18.99 -14.85
CA ALA A 365 -3.18 19.70 -15.47
C ALA A 365 -2.73 20.58 -16.64
N MET A 366 -1.62 21.31 -16.49
CA MET A 366 -1.04 22.13 -17.56
C MET A 366 -0.55 21.28 -18.74
N ALA A 367 0.11 20.15 -18.47
CA ALA A 367 0.58 19.22 -19.49
C ALA A 367 -0.59 18.66 -20.32
N THR A 368 -1.62 18.14 -19.64
CA THR A 368 -2.81 17.60 -20.31
C THR A 368 -3.54 18.66 -21.13
N PHE A 369 -3.67 19.89 -20.62
CA PHE A 369 -4.27 20.99 -21.38
C PHE A 369 -3.47 21.33 -22.66
N LEU A 370 -2.14 21.40 -22.57
CA LEU A 370 -1.27 21.68 -23.71
C LEU A 370 -1.34 20.58 -24.77
N ILE A 371 -1.33 19.31 -24.34
CA ILE A 371 -1.47 18.14 -25.22
C ILE A 371 -2.83 18.15 -25.91
N ALA A 372 -3.93 18.30 -25.17
CA ALA A 372 -5.26 18.34 -25.75
C ALA A 372 -5.43 19.49 -26.76
N THR A 373 -4.84 20.67 -26.46
CA THR A 373 -4.84 21.81 -27.39
C THR A 373 -4.04 21.52 -28.66
N TRP A 374 -2.92 20.80 -28.53
CA TRP A 374 -2.09 20.39 -29.66
C TRP A 374 -2.81 19.37 -30.54
N ASP A 375 -3.40 18.32 -29.95
CA ASP A 375 -4.12 17.28 -30.68
C ASP A 375 -5.32 17.84 -31.44
N ALA A 376 -6.10 18.73 -30.80
CA ALA A 376 -7.22 19.40 -31.44
C ALA A 376 -6.81 20.24 -32.67
N ARG A 377 -5.55 20.68 -32.73
CA ARG A 377 -5.01 21.43 -33.88
C ARG A 377 -4.44 20.55 -34.99
N ARG A 378 -3.93 19.38 -34.63
CA ARG A 378 -3.43 18.40 -35.60
C ARG A 378 -4.55 17.66 -36.31
N SER A 379 -5.71 17.57 -35.67
CA SER A 379 -6.92 16.98 -36.24
C SER A 379 -7.96 18.07 -36.55
N PRO A 380 -7.74 18.95 -37.56
CA PRO A 380 -8.76 19.92 -37.94
C PRO A 380 -9.94 19.20 -38.63
N GLY A 381 -10.96 18.83 -37.84
CA GLY A 381 -12.24 18.20 -38.24
C GLY A 381 -12.18 16.66 -38.24
N ASP A 382 -13.18 15.88 -37.82
CA ASP A 382 -14.65 15.96 -37.94
C ASP A 382 -15.36 17.32 -38.11
#